data_AF-A0A2K5TMR7-F1
#
_entry.id   AF-A0A2K5TMR7-F1
#
_cell.length_a   1.000
_cell.length_b   1.000
_cell.length_c   1.000
_cell.angle_alpha   90.00
_cell.angle_beta   90.00
_cell.angle_gamma   90.00
#
_symmetry.space_group_name_H-M   'P 1'
#
loop_
_entity.id
_entity.type
_entity.pdbx_description
1 polymer ?
#
loop_
_entity_poly.entity_id
_entity_poly.type
_entity_poly.pdbx_seq_one_letter_code
_entity_poly.pdbx_strand_id
1 'polypeptide(L)'
;MAASKKAVLGPLVGAVDQGTSSTRFLVFNSKTAELLSHHQVEIKQEFPREGWVEQDPKEILHSVYECIEKTCEKLGQLNIDISNIKAIGVSNQRETTVVWDKITGEPLYNAVVTENPR
;
A
#
# COMPACT_ATOMS: atom_id res chain seq x y z
N MET A 1 35.26 -13.19 1.97
CA MET A 1 33.88 -13.01 2.44
C MET A 1 32.95 -13.51 1.36
N ALA A 2 32.50 -14.76 1.44
CA ALA A 2 31.56 -15.31 0.46
C ALA A 2 30.21 -14.64 0.67
N ALA A 3 29.69 -13.94 -0.34
CA ALA A 3 28.34 -13.42 -0.32
C ALA A 3 27.38 -14.59 -0.08
N SER A 4 26.59 -14.53 1.00
CA SER A 4 25.54 -15.50 1.28
C SER A 4 24.63 -15.59 0.05
N LYS A 5 24.46 -16.78 -0.51
CA LYS A 5 23.55 -17.00 -1.65
C LYS A 5 22.15 -16.60 -1.19
N LYS A 6 21.61 -15.50 -1.72
CA LYS A 6 20.19 -15.15 -1.55
C LYS A 6 19.35 -16.38 -1.92
N ALA A 7 18.43 -16.77 -1.04
CA ALA A 7 17.50 -17.84 -1.35
C ALA A 7 16.73 -17.43 -2.60
N VAL A 8 16.82 -18.22 -3.68
CA VAL A 8 16.05 -17.98 -4.91
C VAL A 8 14.62 -18.44 -4.66
N LEU A 9 13.90 -17.68 -3.83
CA LEU A 9 12.43 -17.68 -3.86
C LEU A 9 12.06 -17.10 -5.23
N GLY A 10 11.26 -17.87 -5.99
CA GLY A 10 10.91 -17.62 -7.38
C GLY A 10 10.24 -16.26 -7.61
N PRO A 11 9.66 -16.00 -8.80
CA PRO A 11 9.06 -14.69 -9.04
C PRO A 11 8.07 -14.35 -7.91
N LEU A 12 8.15 -13.11 -7.42
CA LEU A 12 7.34 -12.60 -6.34
C LEU A 12 6.28 -11.65 -6.92
N VAL A 13 5.17 -11.51 -6.20
CA VAL A 13 4.11 -10.56 -6.53
C VAL A 13 3.86 -9.69 -5.32
N GLY A 14 3.94 -8.37 -5.50
CA GLY A 14 3.52 -7.40 -4.50
C GLY A 14 2.03 -7.13 -4.60
N ALA A 15 1.39 -6.76 -3.50
CA ALA A 15 0.01 -6.31 -3.47
C ALA A 15 -0.12 -5.10 -2.55
N VAL A 16 -0.58 -3.98 -3.08
CA VAL A 16 -1.08 -2.86 -2.27
C VAL A 16 -2.54 -3.15 -1.94
N ASP A 17 -2.86 -3.14 -0.66
CA ASP A 17 -4.22 -3.27 -0.13
C ASP A 17 -4.55 -1.98 0.64
N GLN A 18 -5.23 -1.05 -0.02
CA GLN A 18 -5.61 0.24 0.54
C GLN A 18 -7.02 0.14 1.12
N GLY A 19 -7.14 -0.10 2.41
CA GLY A 19 -8.41 -0.20 3.12
C GLY A 19 -8.83 1.13 3.77
N THR A 20 -10.01 1.13 4.39
CA THR A 20 -10.62 2.33 5.01
C THR A 20 -9.93 2.79 6.28
N SER A 21 -9.30 1.87 7.03
CA SER A 21 -8.63 2.20 8.30
C SER A 21 -7.12 2.04 8.23
N SER A 22 -6.59 1.41 7.17
CA SER A 22 -5.17 1.15 7.04
C SER A 22 -4.79 0.80 5.60
N THR A 23 -3.55 1.10 5.25
CA THR A 23 -2.90 0.62 4.02
C THR A 23 -1.95 -0.52 4.36
N ARG A 24 -1.83 -1.48 3.46
CA ARG A 24 -0.86 -2.58 3.53
C ARG A 24 -0.11 -2.74 2.22
N PHE A 25 1.12 -3.22 2.33
CA PHE A 25 1.83 -3.83 1.21
C PHE A 25 2.25 -5.24 1.60
N LEU A 26 1.90 -6.20 0.76
CA LEU A 26 2.14 -7.62 0.98
C LEU A 26 2.98 -8.18 -0.17
N VAL A 27 3.90 -9.10 0.12
CA VAL A 27 4.71 -9.75 -0.90
C VAL A 27 4.54 -11.26 -0.82
N PHE A 28 4.10 -11.84 -1.94
CA PHE A 28 3.80 -13.25 -2.07
C PHE A 28 4.77 -13.97 -2.99
N ASN A 29 5.00 -15.26 -2.74
CA ASN A 29 5.60 -16.16 -3.72
C ASN A 29 4.57 -16.49 -4.81
N SER A 30 4.87 -16.19 -6.08
CA SER A 30 3.93 -16.39 -7.18
C SER A 30 3.54 -17.85 -7.44
N LYS A 31 4.37 -18.81 -7.02
CA LYS A 31 4.13 -20.24 -7.27
C LYS A 31 3.34 -20.92 -6.16
N THR A 32 3.55 -20.49 -4.91
CA THR A 32 2.96 -21.14 -3.73
C THR A 32 1.86 -20.31 -3.08
N ALA A 33 1.70 -19.05 -3.48
CA ALA A 33 0.85 -18.05 -2.84
C ALA A 33 1.19 -17.78 -1.36
N GLU A 34 2.37 -18.21 -0.90
CA GLU A 34 2.85 -17.95 0.45
C GLU A 34 3.13 -16.47 0.65
N LEU A 35 2.66 -15.90 1.77
CA LEU A 35 2.99 -14.55 2.20
C LEU A 35 4.38 -14.53 2.84
N LEU A 36 5.32 -13.82 2.21
CA LEU A 36 6.72 -13.77 2.65
C LEU A 36 7.01 -12.58 3.58
N SER A 37 6.38 -11.43 3.32
CA SER A 37 6.57 -10.22 4.10
C SER A 37 5.41 -9.26 3.90
N HIS A 38 5.15 -8.41 4.89
CA HIS A 38 4.19 -7.31 4.78
C HIS A 38 4.50 -6.19 5.78
N HIS A 39 3.90 -5.03 5.53
CA HIS A 39 3.80 -3.92 6.47
C HIS A 39 2.41 -3.30 6.38
N GLN A 40 1.98 -2.64 7.47
CA GLN A 40 0.68 -2.02 7.60
C GLN A 40 0.86 -0.67 8.30
N VAL A 41 0.19 0.35 7.77
CA VAL A 41 0.12 1.71 8.34
C VAL A 41 -1.34 2.09 8.48
N GLU A 42 -1.74 2.59 9.66
CA GLU A 42 -3.10 3.08 9.88
C GLU A 42 -3.32 4.42 9.17
N ILE A 43 -4.55 4.64 8.70
CA ILE A 43 -4.97 5.89 8.07
C ILE A 43 -5.94 6.61 8.99
N LYS A 44 -5.70 7.90 9.19
CA LYS A 44 -6.60 8.77 9.95
C LYS A 44 -7.91 9.00 9.17
N GLN A 45 -9.01 8.94 9.89
CA GLN A 45 -10.33 9.35 9.40
C GLN A 45 -10.68 10.73 9.96
N GLU A 46 -11.20 11.60 9.10
CA GLU A 46 -11.64 12.94 9.46
C GLU A 46 -13.17 13.04 9.41
N PHE A 47 -13.74 13.63 10.46
CA PHE A 47 -15.19 13.77 10.64
C PHE A 47 -15.55 15.26 10.73
N PRO A 48 -15.53 16.01 9.62
CA PRO A 48 -15.80 17.45 9.64
C PRO A 48 -17.24 17.79 10.04
N ARG A 49 -18.18 16.85 9.86
CA ARG A 49 -19.58 16.93 10.26
C ARG A 49 -20.09 15.57 10.70
N GLU A 50 -21.19 15.56 11.43
CA GLU A 50 -21.88 14.32 11.80
C GLU A 50 -22.21 13.49 10.56
N GLY A 51 -21.79 12.21 10.59
CA GLY A 51 -21.98 11.26 9.48
C GLY A 51 -21.01 11.44 8.30
N TRP A 52 -20.21 12.50 8.24
CA TRP A 52 -19.23 12.67 7.16
C TRP A 52 -17.93 11.95 7.50
N VAL A 53 -17.39 11.25 6.51
CA VAL A 53 -16.08 10.60 6.61
C VAL A 53 -15.25 11.07 5.43
N GLU A 54 -14.09 11.65 5.74
CA GLU A 54 -13.12 12.15 4.77
C GLU A 54 -11.71 11.66 5.12
N GLN A 55 -10.82 11.58 4.14
CA GLN A 55 -9.41 11.18 4.32
C GLN A 55 -8.49 12.09 3.52
N ASP A 56 -7.29 12.38 4.02
CA ASP A 56 -6.27 13.12 3.25
C ASP A 56 -5.67 12.20 2.16
N PRO A 57 -5.82 12.52 0.86
CA PRO A 57 -5.24 11.73 -0.23
C PRO A 57 -3.72 11.62 -0.17
N LYS A 58 -3.02 12.62 0.39
CA LYS A 58 -1.57 12.58 0.58
C LYS A 58 -1.18 11.61 1.69
N GLU A 59 -1.94 11.53 2.76
CA GLU A 59 -1.73 10.54 3.83
C GLU A 59 -1.92 9.13 3.30
N ILE A 60 -2.97 8.90 2.50
CA ILE A 60 -3.18 7.62 1.80
C ILE A 60 -1.97 7.28 0.94
N LEU A 61 -1.51 8.20 0.08
CA LEU A 61 -0.38 7.93 -0.80
C LEU A 61 0.93 7.70 -0.02
N HIS A 62 1.17 8.48 1.04
CA HIS A 62 2.34 8.33 1.89
C HIS A 62 2.37 6.97 2.57
N SER A 63 1.23 6.50 3.10
CA SER A 63 1.12 5.19 3.73
C SER A 63 1.43 4.02 2.77
N VAL A 64 1.10 4.17 1.48
CA VAL A 64 1.46 3.18 0.44
C VAL A 64 2.97 3.13 0.28
N TYR A 65 3.63 4.28 0.15
CA TYR A 65 5.09 4.34 0.03
C TYR A 65 5.78 3.76 1.26
N GLU A 66 5.33 4.12 2.47
CA GLU A 66 5.89 3.59 3.72
C GLU A 66 5.72 2.07 3.79
N CYS A 67 4.53 1.54 3.46
CA CYS A 67 4.30 0.10 3.44
C CYS A 67 5.23 -0.63 2.45
N ILE A 68 5.45 -0.07 1.26
CA ILE A 68 6.36 -0.64 0.26
C ILE A 68 7.80 -0.63 0.80
N GLU A 69 8.29 0.52 1.27
CA GLU A 69 9.65 0.68 1.77
C GLU A 69 9.93 -0.28 2.93
N LYS A 70 9.07 -0.29 3.95
CA LYS A 70 9.24 -1.14 5.13
C LYS A 70 9.14 -2.63 4.82
N THR A 71 8.31 -3.01 3.85
CA THR A 71 8.25 -4.41 3.43
C THR A 71 9.51 -4.82 2.66
N CYS A 72 10.05 -3.94 1.80
CA CYS A 72 11.31 -4.17 1.10
C CYS A 72 12.50 -4.26 2.06
N GLU A 73 12.56 -3.42 3.10
CA GLU A 73 13.54 -3.52 4.18
C GLU A 73 13.49 -4.91 4.84
N LYS A 74 12.29 -5.37 5.21
CA LYS A 74 12.06 -6.71 5.80
C LYS A 74 12.49 -7.85 4.85
N LEU A 75 12.21 -7.74 3.55
CA LEU A 75 12.68 -8.72 2.56
C LEU A 75 14.21 -8.78 2.50
N GLY A 76 14.88 -7.62 2.55
CA GLY A 76 16.33 -7.54 2.62
C GLY A 76 16.90 -8.26 3.85
N GLN A 77 16.26 -8.10 5.02
CA GLN A 77 16.63 -8.80 6.26
C GLN A 77 16.46 -10.33 6.15
N LEU A 78 15.52 -10.79 5.31
CA LEU A 78 15.30 -12.21 5.00
C LEU A 78 16.22 -12.74 3.87
N ASN A 79 17.17 -11.93 3.37
CA ASN A 79 18.00 -12.23 2.21
C ASN A 79 17.21 -12.56 0.92
N ILE A 80 16.02 -11.97 0.78
CA ILE A 80 15.18 -12.11 -0.42
C ILE A 80 15.46 -10.92 -1.35
N ASP A 81 15.67 -11.19 -2.63
CA ASP A 81 15.91 -10.12 -3.61
C ASP A 81 14.62 -9.42 -4.02
N ILE A 82 14.54 -8.10 -3.78
CA ILE A 82 13.42 -7.27 -4.22
C ILE A 82 13.27 -7.27 -5.75
N SER A 83 14.35 -7.52 -6.51
CA SER A 83 14.29 -7.66 -7.96
C SER A 83 13.45 -8.86 -8.42
N ASN A 84 13.10 -9.77 -7.51
CA ASN A 84 12.23 -10.90 -7.80
C ASN A 84 10.74 -10.51 -7.83
N ILE A 85 10.35 -9.33 -7.32
CA ILE A 85 8.99 -8.81 -7.48
C ILE A 85 8.78 -8.46 -8.95
N LYS A 86 7.89 -9.19 -9.63
CA LYS A 86 7.64 -9.04 -11.07
C LYS A 86 6.38 -8.26 -11.41
N ALA A 87 5.47 -8.15 -10.46
CA ALA A 87 4.23 -7.40 -10.61
C ALA A 87 3.78 -6.86 -9.26
N ILE A 88 3.00 -5.78 -9.29
CA ILE A 88 2.29 -5.24 -8.13
C ILE A 88 0.81 -5.19 -8.50
N GLY A 89 -0.02 -5.89 -7.72
CA GLY A 89 -1.47 -5.72 -7.74
C GLY A 89 -1.88 -4.55 -6.84
N VAL A 90 -2.96 -3.87 -7.19
CA VAL A 90 -3.55 -2.82 -6.36
C VAL A 90 -5.01 -3.19 -6.11
N SER A 91 -5.38 -3.26 -4.84
CA SER A 91 -6.74 -3.39 -4.33
C SER A 91 -7.00 -2.21 -3.41
N ASN A 92 -8.21 -1.66 -3.47
CA ASN A 92 -8.58 -0.46 -2.74
C ASN A 92 -10.01 -0.55 -2.19
N GLN A 93 -10.32 0.27 -1.19
CA GLN A 93 -11.68 0.58 -0.83
C GLN A 93 -12.38 1.19 -2.05
N ARG A 94 -13.50 0.60 -2.44
CA ARG A 94 -14.25 1.03 -3.62
C ARG A 94 -15.00 2.33 -3.29
N GLU A 95 -15.56 3.00 -4.30
CA GLU A 95 -16.39 4.21 -4.22
C GLU A 95 -15.73 5.50 -3.67
N THR A 96 -14.72 5.41 -2.79
CA THR A 96 -13.98 6.56 -2.28
C THR A 96 -13.41 7.38 -3.43
N THR A 97 -13.72 8.68 -3.45
CA THR A 97 -13.46 9.54 -4.60
C THR A 97 -12.44 10.63 -4.26
N VAL A 98 -11.40 10.74 -5.09
CA VAL A 98 -10.37 11.77 -5.02
C VAL A 98 -10.45 12.65 -6.28
N VAL A 99 -10.35 13.96 -6.10
CA VAL A 99 -10.22 14.92 -7.22
C VAL A 99 -8.90 15.66 -7.06
N TRP A 100 -8.13 15.74 -8.15
CA TRP A 100 -6.81 16.35 -8.16
C TRP A 100 -6.62 17.25 -9.38
N ASP A 101 -5.67 18.19 -9.28
CA ASP A 101 -5.23 18.99 -10.41
C ASP A 101 -4.32 18.17 -11.34
N LYS A 102 -4.64 18.12 -12.63
CA LYS A 102 -3.91 17.29 -13.60
C LYS A 102 -2.48 17.77 -13.89
N ILE A 103 -2.17 19.04 -13.62
CA ILE A 103 -0.87 19.66 -13.92
C ILE A 103 0.05 19.50 -12.71
N THR A 104 -0.46 19.79 -11.50
CA THR A 104 0.35 19.74 -10.28
C THR A 104 0.34 18.37 -9.61
N GLY A 105 -0.70 17.56 -9.84
CA GLY A 105 -0.93 16.31 -9.11
C GLY A 105 -1.50 16.52 -7.70
N GLU A 106 -1.76 17.77 -7.31
CA GLU A 106 -2.21 18.11 -5.95
C GLU A 106 -3.70 17.81 -5.77
N PRO A 107 -4.09 17.22 -4.62
CA PRO A 107 -5.50 17.06 -4.29
C PRO A 107 -6.21 18.42 -4.19
N LEU A 108 -7.40 18.52 -4.77
CA LEU A 108 -8.23 19.72 -4.68
C LEU A 108 -9.05 19.75 -3.37
N TYR A 109 -9.26 18.59 -2.76
CA TYR A 109 -10.02 18.39 -1.53
C TYR A 109 -9.66 17.03 -0.90
N ASN A 110 -10.11 16.79 0.33
CA ASN A 110 -10.02 15.47 0.95
C ASN A 110 -10.80 14.41 0.15
N ALA A 111 -10.39 13.15 0.25
CA ALA A 111 -11.13 12.04 -0.32
C ALA A 111 -12.47 11.88 0.40
N VAL A 112 -13.57 11.76 -0.36
CA VAL A 112 -14.90 11.47 0.19
C VAL A 112 -15.05 9.95 0.27
N VAL A 113 -15.21 9.42 1.48
CA VAL A 113 -15.21 7.97 1.74
C VAL A 113 -16.61 7.37 1.53
N THR A 114 -16.67 6.07 1.24
CA THR A 114 -17.89 5.31 0.90
C THR A 114 -19.03 5.42 1.91
N GLU A 115 -18.71 5.49 3.21
CA GLU A 115 -19.71 5.64 4.28
C GLU A 115 -20.28 7.07 4.38
N ASN A 116 -19.81 8.01 3.56
CA ASN A 116 -20.28 9.39 3.54
C ASN A 116 -21.66 9.47 2.86
N PRO A 117 -22.72 9.90 3.55
CA PRO A 117 -24.08 9.93 3.02
C PRO A 117 -24.37 11.15 2.10
N ARG A 118 -23.35 11.96 1.77
CA ARG A 118 -23.49 13.18 0.98
C ARG A 118 -23.42 12.95 -0.53
#